data_AF-A0A7W9XJ38-F1
#
_entry.id   AF-A0A7W9XJ38-F1
#
_cell.length_a   1.000
_cell.length_b   1.000
_cell.length_c   1.000
_cell.angle_alpha   90.00
_cell.angle_beta   90.00
_cell.angle_gamma   90.00
#
_symmetry.space_group_name_H-M   'P 1'
#
loop_
_entity.id
_entity.type
_entity.pdbx_description
1 polymer ?
#
loop_
_entity_poly.entity_id
_entity_poly.type
_entity_poly.pdbx_seq_one_letter_code
_entity_poly.pdbx_strand_id
1 'polypeptide(L)'
;MENETPKKNNTAKVVISIILSIIIIWFIFGGGEVKLASQQLNEIQNKVAQDAVDQYEIAKRQGDKMQIYTQASLVAAAYLQAKDEPNYNKWKLIQDSCGKVVGLNK
;
A
#
# COMPACT_ATOMS: atom_id res chain seq x y z
N MET A 1 43.89 -55.53 21.33
CA MET A 1 42.68 -55.55 20.46
C MET A 1 41.65 -54.75 21.25
N GLU A 2 41.42 -53.49 20.94
CA GLU A 2 40.51 -53.04 19.88
C GLU A 2 40.95 -51.64 19.40
N ASN A 3 40.82 -51.37 18.10
CA ASN A 3 41.23 -50.12 17.45
C ASN A 3 39.96 -49.28 17.21
N GLU A 4 39.79 -48.16 17.91
CA GLU A 4 38.65 -47.27 17.68
C GLU A 4 38.83 -46.52 16.36
N THR A 5 38.10 -46.95 15.33
CA THR A 5 38.10 -46.26 14.03
C THR A 5 37.22 -45.02 14.08
N PRO A 6 37.68 -43.84 13.60
CA PRO A 6 36.85 -42.64 13.57
C PRO A 6 35.75 -42.78 12.50
N LYS A 7 34.49 -42.65 12.92
CA LYS A 7 33.28 -42.75 12.08
C LYS A 7 33.21 -41.58 11.08
N LYS A 8 33.86 -41.77 9.94
CA LYS A 8 34.00 -40.87 8.79
C LYS A 8 32.70 -40.82 7.96
N ASN A 9 32.31 -39.58 7.56
CA ASN A 9 31.57 -39.16 6.34
C ASN A 9 30.04 -38.89 6.25
N ASN A 10 29.24 -38.89 7.31
CA ASN A 10 27.79 -38.58 7.18
C ASN A 10 27.35 -37.21 7.72
N THR A 11 28.08 -36.61 8.65
CA THR A 11 27.67 -35.34 9.30
C THR A 11 27.70 -34.16 8.32
N ALA A 12 28.74 -34.07 7.47
CA ALA A 12 28.85 -33.00 6.48
C ALA A 12 27.74 -33.06 5.41
N LYS A 13 27.36 -34.28 4.99
CA LYS A 13 26.27 -34.48 4.02
C LYS A 13 24.89 -34.11 4.59
N VAL A 14 24.66 -34.42 5.87
CA VAL A 14 23.42 -34.05 6.57
C VAL A 14 23.29 -32.54 6.71
N VAL A 15 24.36 -31.83 7.07
CA VAL A 15 24.34 -30.37 7.19
C VAL A 15 24.04 -29.69 5.85
N ILE A 16 24.68 -30.15 4.76
CA ILE A 16 24.42 -29.63 3.42
C ILE A 16 22.98 -29.89 2.99
N SER A 17 22.43 -31.08 3.29
CA SER A 17 21.04 -31.41 2.99
C SER A 17 20.06 -30.49 3.73
N ILE A 18 20.32 -30.14 4.99
CA ILE A 18 19.46 -29.26 5.77
C ILE A 18 19.45 -27.85 5.19
N ILE A 19 20.63 -27.33 4.81
CA ILE A 19 20.76 -25.99 4.22
C ILE A 19 20.00 -25.91 2.89
N LEU A 20 20.14 -26.93 2.04
CA LEU A 20 19.41 -27.01 0.76
C LEU A 20 17.90 -27.07 0.98
N SER A 21 17.43 -27.87 1.94
CA SER A 21 16.01 -27.94 2.28
C SER A 21 15.47 -26.59 2.77
N ILE A 22 16.22 -25.84 3.57
CA ILE A 22 15.82 -24.50 4.02
C ILE A 22 15.71 -23.53 2.85
N ILE A 23 16.67 -23.57 1.90
CA ILE A 23 16.65 -22.73 0.69
C ILE A 23 15.44 -23.08 -0.18
N ILE A 24 15.11 -24.35 -0.33
CA ILE A 24 13.95 -24.82 -1.11
C ILE A 24 12.64 -24.39 -0.42
N ILE A 25 12.55 -24.51 0.90
CA ILE A 25 11.39 -24.02 1.67
C ILE A 25 11.26 -22.51 1.50
N TRP A 26 12.36 -21.76 1.58
CA TRP A 26 12.35 -20.31 1.37
C TRP A 26 11.96 -19.93 -0.05
N PHE A 27 12.37 -20.71 -1.06
CA PHE A 27 11.99 -20.48 -2.46
C PHE A 27 10.51 -20.80 -2.73
N ILE A 28 9.99 -21.90 -2.17
CA ILE A 28 8.60 -22.33 -2.34
C ILE A 28 7.64 -21.40 -1.58
N PHE A 29 7.98 -21.00 -0.35
CA PHE A 29 7.08 -20.24 0.52
C PHE A 29 7.36 -18.72 0.55
N GLY A 30 8.58 -18.28 0.23
CA GLY A 30 9.00 -16.87 0.32
C GLY A 30 9.01 -16.09 -1.00
N GLY A 31 8.93 -16.76 -2.16
CA GLY A 31 9.03 -16.10 -3.48
C GLY A 31 7.70 -15.63 -4.10
N GLY A 32 6.58 -15.77 -3.39
CA GLY A 32 5.26 -15.91 -4.03
C GLY A 32 4.19 -14.86 -3.77
N GLU A 33 4.45 -13.68 -3.22
CA GLU A 33 3.37 -12.70 -2.95
C GLU A 33 3.74 -11.23 -3.22
N VAL A 34 3.84 -10.84 -4.50
CA VAL A 34 4.02 -9.41 -4.84
C VAL A 34 3.04 -8.89 -5.90
N LYS A 35 2.37 -9.76 -6.67
CA LYS A 35 1.40 -9.29 -7.70
C LYS A 35 -0.03 -9.09 -7.17
N LEU A 36 -0.54 -10.01 -6.35
CA LEU A 36 -1.89 -9.89 -5.76
C LEU A 36 -2.01 -8.73 -4.78
N ALA A 37 -0.97 -8.50 -3.96
CA ALA A 37 -0.91 -7.32 -3.08
C ALA A 37 -1.00 -6.01 -3.88
N SER A 38 -0.30 -5.90 -5.02
CA SER A 38 -0.35 -4.67 -5.84
C SER A 38 -1.74 -4.40 -6.47
N GLN A 39 -2.46 -5.44 -6.88
CA GLN A 39 -3.81 -5.29 -7.44
C GLN A 39 -4.85 -4.97 -6.36
N GLN A 40 -4.77 -5.64 -5.20
CA GLN A 40 -5.61 -5.32 -4.04
C GLN A 40 -5.34 -3.90 -3.52
N LEU A 41 -4.08 -3.46 -3.52
CA LEU A 41 -3.74 -2.09 -3.11
C LEU A 41 -4.34 -1.03 -4.05
N ASN A 42 -4.36 -1.26 -5.37
CA ASN A 42 -5.01 -0.34 -6.30
C ASN A 42 -6.54 -0.30 -6.10
N GLU A 43 -7.18 -1.44 -5.86
CA GLU A 43 -8.61 -1.48 -5.56
C GLU A 43 -8.95 -0.80 -4.22
N ILE A 44 -8.11 -0.98 -3.20
CA ILE A 44 -8.27 -0.33 -1.89
C ILE A 44 -8.06 1.18 -2.00
N GLN A 45 -7.04 1.64 -2.72
CA GLN A 45 -6.76 3.07 -2.91
C GLN A 45 -7.92 3.79 -3.61
N ASN A 46 -8.56 3.12 -4.58
CA ASN A 46 -9.76 3.65 -5.23
C ASN A 46 -10.96 3.74 -4.26
N LYS A 47 -11.11 2.78 -3.33
CA LYS A 47 -12.17 2.84 -2.31
C LYS A 47 -11.96 3.98 -1.31
N VAL A 48 -10.72 4.19 -0.84
CA VAL A 48 -10.41 5.31 0.07
C VAL A 48 -10.69 6.66 -0.60
N ALA A 49 -10.37 6.79 -1.88
CA ALA A 49 -10.70 8.00 -2.65
C ALA A 49 -12.22 8.21 -2.75
N GLN A 50 -13.02 7.15 -2.93
CA GLN A 50 -14.47 7.25 -2.90
C GLN A 50 -15.03 7.63 -1.54
N ASP A 51 -14.54 7.04 -0.45
CA ASP A 51 -14.97 7.40 0.91
C ASP A 51 -14.69 8.89 1.20
N ALA A 52 -13.58 9.42 0.69
CA ALA A 52 -13.27 10.84 0.79
C ALA A 52 -14.26 11.70 -0.01
N VAL A 53 -14.68 11.25 -1.21
CA VAL A 53 -15.72 11.93 -2.01
C VAL A 53 -17.04 11.98 -1.24
N ASP A 54 -17.46 10.88 -0.60
CA ASP A 54 -18.69 10.83 0.16
C ASP A 54 -18.66 11.79 1.36
N GLN A 55 -17.51 11.88 2.05
CA GLN A 55 -17.30 12.85 3.12
C GLN A 55 -17.35 14.30 2.62
N TYR A 56 -16.78 14.58 1.44
CA TYR A 56 -16.93 15.88 0.80
C TYR A 56 -18.40 16.19 0.50
N GLU A 57 -19.18 15.26 -0.03
CA GLU A 57 -20.59 15.50 -0.33
C GLU A 57 -21.43 15.71 0.94
N ILE A 58 -21.09 15.08 2.06
CA ILE A 58 -21.69 15.38 3.37
C ILE A 58 -21.35 16.81 3.80
N ALA A 59 -20.06 17.17 3.77
CA ALA A 59 -19.59 18.51 4.15
C ALA A 59 -20.18 19.60 3.23
N LYS A 60 -20.37 19.32 1.96
CA LYS A 60 -21.00 20.25 1.01
C LYS A 60 -22.46 20.55 1.36
N ARG A 61 -23.18 19.59 1.96
CA ARG A 61 -24.59 19.76 2.36
C ARG A 61 -24.75 20.47 3.70
N GLN A 62 -23.83 20.25 4.64
CA GLN A 62 -24.03 20.62 6.05
C GLN A 62 -22.85 21.36 6.70
N GLY A 63 -21.68 21.29 6.08
CA GLY A 63 -20.44 21.83 6.60
C GLY A 63 -20.22 23.30 6.27
N ASP A 64 -19.32 23.93 7.03
CA ASP A 64 -18.88 25.28 6.72
C ASP A 64 -17.87 25.30 5.55
N LYS A 65 -17.57 26.50 5.05
CA LYS A 65 -16.68 26.69 3.90
C LYS A 65 -15.28 26.10 4.13
N MET A 66 -14.77 26.13 5.36
CA MET A 66 -13.47 25.55 5.72
C MET A 66 -13.51 24.03 5.74
N GLN A 67 -14.61 23.45 6.24
CA GLN A 67 -14.82 22.00 6.23
C GLN A 67 -14.93 21.48 4.79
N ILE A 68 -15.66 22.18 3.92
CA ILE A 68 -15.77 21.84 2.49
C ILE A 68 -14.38 21.88 1.83
N TYR A 69 -13.59 22.94 2.07
CA TYR A 69 -12.22 23.05 1.55
C TYR A 69 -11.30 21.92 2.05
N THR A 70 -11.38 21.61 3.35
CA THR A 70 -10.57 20.57 3.97
C THR A 70 -10.90 19.20 3.36
N GLN A 71 -12.19 18.90 3.21
CA GLN A 71 -12.61 17.65 2.59
C GLN A 71 -12.22 17.59 1.11
N ALA A 72 -12.39 18.66 0.33
CA ALA A 72 -11.92 18.71 -1.06
C ALA A 72 -10.40 18.47 -1.17
N SER A 73 -9.61 19.00 -0.23
CA SER A 73 -8.17 18.78 -0.15
C SER A 73 -7.83 17.31 0.16
N LEU A 74 -8.60 16.65 1.04
CA LEU A 74 -8.46 15.22 1.35
C LEU A 74 -8.78 14.35 0.13
N VAL A 75 -9.83 14.67 -0.63
CA VAL A 75 -10.15 13.94 -1.86
C VAL A 75 -9.02 14.05 -2.89
N ALA A 76 -8.49 15.26 -3.11
CA ALA A 76 -7.36 15.44 -4.01
C ALA A 76 -6.12 14.64 -3.55
N ALA A 77 -5.82 14.64 -2.25
CA ALA A 77 -4.72 13.84 -1.71
C ALA A 77 -4.93 12.33 -1.88
N ALA A 78 -6.16 11.83 -1.74
CA ALA A 78 -6.49 10.42 -1.92
C ALA A 78 -6.30 9.97 -3.37
N TYR A 79 -6.78 10.74 -4.36
CA TYR A 79 -6.55 10.43 -5.77
C TYR A 79 -5.07 10.54 -6.16
N LEU A 80 -4.32 11.48 -5.56
CA LEU A 80 -2.87 11.55 -5.74
C LEU A 80 -2.18 10.28 -5.22
N GLN A 81 -2.57 9.81 -4.03
CA GLN A 81 -2.03 8.56 -3.46
C GLN A 81 -2.38 7.33 -4.31
N ALA A 82 -3.57 7.32 -4.90
CA ALA A 82 -4.04 6.28 -5.83
C ALA A 82 -3.40 6.37 -7.23
N LYS A 83 -2.57 7.38 -7.50
CA LYS A 83 -1.98 7.68 -8.83
C LYS A 83 -3.04 7.87 -9.92
N ASP A 84 -4.23 8.34 -9.56
CA ASP A 84 -5.32 8.68 -10.48
C ASP A 84 -5.22 10.17 -10.85
N GLU A 85 -4.36 10.47 -11.82
CA GLU A 85 -4.12 11.84 -12.28
C GLU A 85 -5.39 12.55 -12.82
N PRO A 86 -6.26 11.91 -13.63
CA PRO A 86 -7.49 12.54 -14.09
C PRO A 86 -8.39 13.03 -12.94
N ASN A 87 -8.63 12.18 -11.93
CA ASN A 87 -9.45 12.57 -10.80
C ASN A 87 -8.73 13.54 -9.87
N TYR A 88 -7.41 13.38 -9.67
CA TYR A 88 -6.60 14.35 -8.95
C TYR A 88 -6.76 15.76 -9.52
N ASN A 89 -6.58 15.92 -10.84
CA ASN A 89 -6.69 17.22 -11.51
C ASN A 89 -8.08 17.83 -11.34
N LYS A 90 -9.13 17.02 -11.49
CA LYS A 90 -10.53 17.46 -11.28
C LYS A 90 -10.76 17.96 -9.86
N TRP A 91 -10.33 17.18 -8.86
CA TRP A 91 -10.52 17.53 -7.45
C TRP A 91 -9.62 18.67 -7.00
N LYS A 92 -8.47 18.85 -7.64
CA LYS A 92 -7.59 19.98 -7.38
C LYS A 92 -8.25 21.31 -7.76
N LEU A 93 -8.96 21.36 -8.89
CA LEU A 93 -9.74 22.53 -9.29
C LEU A 93 -10.88 22.85 -8.30
N ILE A 94 -11.54 21.82 -7.77
CA ILE A 94 -12.58 21.97 -6.75
C ILE A 94 -11.96 22.52 -5.45
N GLN A 95 -10.86 21.94 -4.99
CA GLN A 95 -10.10 22.41 -3.83
C GLN A 95 -9.73 23.89 -3.97
N ASP A 96 -9.18 24.30 -5.11
CA ASP A 96 -8.73 25.67 -5.33
C ASP A 96 -9.92 26.64 -5.37
N SER A 97 -11.06 26.21 -5.92
CA SER A 97 -12.30 26.98 -5.89
C SER A 97 -12.83 27.18 -4.47
N CYS A 98 -12.81 26.13 -3.65
CA CYS A 98 -13.17 26.21 -2.23
C CYS A 98 -12.17 27.08 -1.45
N GLY A 99 -10.87 26.97 -1.75
CA GLY A 99 -9.79 27.75 -1.12
C GLY A 99 -9.98 29.25 -1.29
N LYS A 100 -10.36 29.69 -2.50
CA LYS A 100 -10.70 31.10 -2.78
C LYS A 100 -11.85 31.61 -1.91
N VAL A 101 -12.88 30.78 -1.69
CA VAL A 101 -14.06 31.13 -0.90
C VAL A 101 -13.73 31.33 0.58
N VAL A 102 -12.68 30.67 1.09
CA VAL A 102 -12.20 30.80 2.47
C VAL A 102 -11.01 31.75 2.63
N GLY A 103 -10.61 32.45 1.56
CA GLY A 103 -9.49 33.39 1.60
C GLY A 103 -8.12 32.73 1.59
N LEU A 104 -8.04 31.43 1.33
CA LEU A 104 -6.79 30.70 1.12
C LEU A 104 -6.42 30.79 -0.37
N ASN A 105 -5.94 31.97 -0.78
CA ASN A 105 -5.35 32.19 -2.08
C ASN A 105 -3.83 31.93 -1.98
N LYS A 106 -3.31 31.00 -2.79
CA LYS A 106 -1.88 30.96 -3.13
C LYS A 106 -1.65 31.83 -4.36
#